data_AF-A0A7C5R4L6-F1
#
_entry.id   AF-A0A7C5R4L6-F1
#
_cell.length_a   1.000
_cell.length_b   1.000
_cell.length_c   1.000
_cell.angle_alpha   90.00
_cell.angle_beta   90.00
_cell.angle_gamma   90.00
#
_symmetry.space_group_name_H-M   'P 1'
#
loop_
_entity.id
_entity.type
_entity.pdbx_description
1 polymer ?
#
loop_
_entity_poly.entity_id
_entity_poly.type
_entity_poly.pdbx_seq_one_letter_code
_entity_poly.pdbx_strand_id
1 'polypeptide(L)'
;MTGFNVTILGNGSAVPTATQHPSSQIVRLSEEQFMIDCGEGAQMQMIKYKIKHRKLNHLFVSHLHGDHYFGLFGLVATFHLFGREESLNIYAPSDLQKLLEHQLRVSKTDLRFNLNFHPLEDYKSTPLFVSGDYEVTIFPLYHRMPTWGVKIRKQDNELRVDKDFVAQYSPSIDQIISIKKGADYMTESGKVLTNKEITLPVRSDKIYVYCSDTVFNEHVI
;
A
#
# COMPACT_ATOMS: atom_id res chain seq x y z
N MET A 1 -7.33 -5.75 -14.56
CA MET A 1 -7.50 -4.46 -13.86
C MET A 1 -6.65 -4.51 -12.59
N THR A 2 -5.53 -3.81 -12.56
CA THR A 2 -4.71 -3.64 -11.35
C THR A 2 -5.45 -2.69 -10.40
N GLY A 3 -6.21 -3.28 -9.47
CA GLY A 3 -7.05 -2.52 -8.55
C GLY A 3 -6.22 -1.64 -7.63
N PHE A 4 -6.65 -0.38 -7.48
CA PHE A 4 -6.26 0.49 -6.36
C PHE A 4 -7.48 0.56 -5.44
N ASN A 5 -7.38 0.00 -4.24
CA ASN A 5 -8.51 -0.07 -3.30
C ASN A 5 -8.03 0.20 -1.88
N VAL A 6 -8.83 0.95 -1.13
CA VAL A 6 -8.61 1.20 0.30
C VAL A 6 -9.71 0.49 1.06
N THR A 7 -9.32 -0.34 2.04
CA THR A 7 -10.23 -0.97 3.00
C THR A 7 -9.94 -0.43 4.39
N ILE A 8 -10.94 0.22 5.00
CA ILE A 8 -10.85 0.72 6.37
C ILE A 8 -11.12 -0.45 7.33
N LEU A 9 -10.12 -0.85 8.10
CA LEU A 9 -10.26 -1.89 9.12
C LEU A 9 -10.70 -1.27 10.45
N GLY A 10 -10.23 -0.07 10.76
CA GLY A 10 -10.66 0.73 11.89
C GLY A 10 -10.48 2.22 11.66
N ASN A 11 -11.32 3.00 12.32
CA ASN A 11 -11.42 4.46 12.21
C ASN A 11 -11.75 5.14 13.55
N GLY A 12 -11.73 4.38 14.65
CA GLY A 12 -11.95 4.89 15.99
C GLY A 12 -10.72 5.62 16.51
N SER A 13 -10.93 6.63 17.35
CA SER A 13 -9.88 7.35 18.07
C SER A 13 -9.76 6.80 19.49
N ALA A 14 -8.52 6.55 19.94
CA ALA A 14 -8.05 6.29 21.31
C ALA A 14 -8.73 5.16 22.10
N VAL A 15 -10.06 5.18 22.23
CA VAL A 15 -10.88 4.21 22.97
C VAL A 15 -11.73 3.42 21.98
N PRO A 16 -11.60 2.09 21.93
CA PRO A 16 -12.45 1.27 21.08
C PRO A 16 -13.91 1.35 21.54
N THR A 17 -14.83 1.38 20.57
CA THR A 17 -16.26 1.18 20.85
C THR A 17 -16.70 -0.16 20.31
N ALA A 18 -17.92 -0.59 20.63
CA ALA A 18 -18.46 -1.85 20.10
C ALA A 18 -18.52 -1.90 18.56
N THR A 19 -18.52 -0.73 17.89
CA THR A 19 -18.66 -0.61 16.44
C THR A 19 -17.46 0.06 15.76
N GLN A 20 -16.57 0.71 16.51
CA GLN A 20 -15.39 1.38 15.99
C GLN A 20 -14.12 0.73 16.54
N HIS A 21 -13.31 0.23 15.62
CA HIS A 21 -12.00 -0.34 15.93
C HIS A 21 -10.91 0.75 15.83
N PRO A 22 -9.83 0.63 16.61
CA PRO A 22 -8.65 1.50 16.53
C PRO A 22 -8.07 1.61 15.10
N SER A 23 -7.25 2.63 14.85
CA SER A 23 -6.76 2.97 13.51
C SER A 23 -6.08 1.78 12.82
N SER A 24 -6.59 1.41 11.65
CA SER A 24 -5.92 0.49 10.73
C SER A 24 -6.58 0.52 9.35
N GLN A 25 -5.78 0.60 8.29
CA GLN A 25 -6.25 0.62 6.91
C GLN A 25 -5.39 -0.27 6.01
N ILE A 26 -6.00 -0.86 4.99
CA ILE A 26 -5.31 -1.62 3.94
C ILE A 26 -5.45 -0.89 2.62
N VAL A 27 -4.32 -0.48 2.04
CA VAL A 27 -4.25 -0.03 0.65
C VAL A 27 -3.75 -1.20 -0.19
N ARG A 28 -4.51 -1.57 -1.21
CA ARG A 28 -4.13 -2.62 -2.16
C ARG A 28 -3.73 -1.98 -3.48
N LEU A 29 -2.54 -2.33 -3.97
CA LEU A 29 -2.07 -1.98 -5.30
C LEU A 29 -1.61 -3.26 -6.02
N SER A 30 -2.31 -3.61 -7.08
CA SER A 30 -1.98 -4.80 -7.86
C SER A 30 -1.93 -6.06 -6.97
N GLU A 31 -0.75 -6.66 -6.77
CA GLU A 31 -0.56 -7.86 -5.94
C GLU A 31 -0.05 -7.56 -4.53
N GLU A 32 0.26 -6.30 -4.22
CA GLU A 32 0.82 -5.87 -2.94
C GLU A 32 -0.23 -5.18 -2.06
N GLN A 33 -0.06 -5.34 -0.75
CA GLN A 33 -0.88 -4.67 0.24
C GLN A 33 0.02 -3.92 1.23
N PHE A 34 -0.47 -2.73 1.59
CA PHE A 34 0.13 -1.80 2.53
C PHE A 34 -0.85 -1.65 3.68
N MET A 35 -0.44 -2.00 4.89
CA MET A 35 -1.18 -1.68 6.11
C MET A 35 -0.67 -0.35 6.63
N ILE A 36 -1.58 0.57 6.92
CA ILE A 36 -1.26 1.84 7.59
C ILE A 36 -1.98 1.82 8.94
N ASP A 37 -1.18 1.89 9.99
CA ASP A 37 -1.49 1.56 11.38
C ASP A 37 -2.03 0.14 11.61
N CYS A 38 -1.78 -0.35 12.82
CA CYS A 38 -2.16 -1.66 13.29
C CYS A 38 -2.70 -1.58 14.72
N GLY A 39 -3.81 -0.86 14.88
CA GLY A 39 -4.54 -0.77 16.13
C GLY A 39 -5.07 -2.12 16.62
N GLU A 40 -5.43 -2.20 17.90
CA GLU A 40 -5.89 -3.44 18.53
C GLU A 40 -7.04 -4.10 17.75
N GLY A 41 -6.94 -5.41 17.53
CA GLY A 41 -7.94 -6.18 16.79
C GLY A 41 -7.87 -6.08 15.26
N ALA A 42 -6.88 -5.37 14.68
CA ALA A 42 -6.70 -5.27 13.22
C ALA A 42 -6.70 -6.64 12.52
N GLN A 43 -6.07 -7.66 13.10
CA GLN A 43 -6.08 -9.03 12.58
C GLN A 43 -7.49 -9.64 12.45
N MET A 44 -8.40 -9.33 13.37
CA MET A 44 -9.78 -9.82 13.34
C MET A 44 -10.55 -9.13 12.21
N GLN A 45 -10.30 -7.84 12.01
CA GLN A 45 -10.86 -7.09 10.88
C GLN A 45 -10.32 -7.63 9.55
N MET A 46 -9.04 -7.97 9.47
CA MET A 46 -8.48 -8.61 8.27
C MET A 46 -9.20 -9.92 7.92
N ILE A 47 -9.48 -10.77 8.92
CA ILE A 47 -10.25 -12.01 8.74
C ILE A 47 -11.68 -11.69 8.25
N LYS A 48 -12.37 -10.77 8.92
CA LYS A 48 -13.74 -10.35 8.59
C LYS A 48 -13.85 -9.84 7.14
N TYR A 49 -12.92 -8.99 6.71
CA TYR A 49 -12.89 -8.42 5.36
C TYR A 49 -12.17 -9.32 4.33
N LYS A 50 -11.81 -10.56 4.70
CA LYS A 50 -11.15 -11.55 3.83
C LYS A 50 -9.86 -10.99 3.20
N ILE A 51 -9.11 -10.19 3.96
CA ILE A 51 -7.80 -9.67 3.55
C ILE A 51 -6.79 -10.82 3.54
N LYS A 52 -6.12 -11.04 2.41
CA LYS A 52 -5.11 -12.10 2.27
C LYS A 52 -3.82 -11.73 2.99
N HIS A 53 -3.57 -12.33 4.16
CA HIS A 53 -2.38 -12.09 4.99
C HIS A 53 -1.05 -12.23 4.21
N ARG A 54 -0.92 -13.22 3.32
CA ARG A 54 0.31 -13.44 2.51
C ARG A 54 0.64 -12.29 1.56
N LYS A 55 -0.35 -11.48 1.18
CA LYS A 55 -0.16 -10.31 0.32
C LYS A 55 0.15 -9.02 1.09
N LEU A 56 0.21 -9.07 2.43
CA LEU A 56 0.66 -7.93 3.22
C LEU A 56 2.19 -7.87 3.20
N ASN A 57 2.75 -6.92 2.46
CA ASN A 57 4.20 -6.79 2.26
C ASN A 57 4.80 -5.66 3.11
N HIS A 58 4.01 -4.62 3.35
CA HIS A 58 4.45 -3.41 4.04
C HIS A 58 3.44 -3.01 5.12
N LEU A 59 3.94 -2.64 6.29
CA LEU A 59 3.17 -2.12 7.40
C LEU A 59 3.81 -0.81 7.89
N PHE A 60 3.03 0.24 7.97
CA PHE A 60 3.43 1.56 8.43
C PHE A 60 2.76 1.84 9.77
N VAL A 61 3.53 2.24 10.78
CA VAL A 61 2.96 2.74 12.04
C VAL A 61 3.26 4.23 12.11
N SER A 62 2.20 5.03 12.09
CA SER A 62 2.31 6.49 12.04
C SER A 62 2.97 7.09 13.28
N HIS A 63 2.68 6.57 14.48
CA HIS A 63 3.24 7.02 15.76
C HIS A 63 2.96 6.01 16.90
N LEU A 64 3.53 6.25 18.08
CA LEU A 64 3.48 5.32 19.22
C LEU A 64 2.34 5.61 20.22
N HIS A 65 1.13 5.83 19.72
CA HIS A 65 -0.08 5.67 20.52
C HIS A 65 -0.66 4.26 20.37
N GLY A 66 -1.16 3.69 21.46
CA GLY A 66 -1.54 2.28 21.52
C GLY A 66 -2.61 1.88 20.49
N ASP A 67 -3.54 2.79 20.19
CA ASP A 67 -4.59 2.62 19.18
C ASP A 67 -4.07 2.57 17.73
N HIS A 68 -2.78 2.80 17.51
CA HIS A 68 -2.13 2.69 16.20
C HIS A 68 -1.20 1.49 16.06
N TYR A 69 -0.81 0.80 17.14
CA TYR A 69 0.16 -0.31 17.04
C TYR A 69 -0.07 -1.52 17.96
N PHE A 70 -0.96 -1.47 18.95
CA PHE A 70 -1.15 -2.61 19.86
C PHE A 70 -1.61 -3.89 19.14
N GLY A 71 -2.27 -3.76 17.99
CA GLY A 71 -2.65 -4.90 17.15
C GLY A 71 -1.47 -5.60 16.49
N LEU A 72 -0.31 -4.95 16.37
CA LEU A 72 0.87 -5.49 15.68
C LEU A 72 1.35 -6.81 16.27
N PHE A 73 1.42 -6.90 17.60
CA PHE A 73 1.90 -8.11 18.29
C PHE A 73 1.01 -9.31 17.96
N GLY A 74 -0.31 -9.13 18.06
CA GLY A 74 -1.28 -10.16 17.73
C GLY A 74 -1.28 -10.52 16.24
N LEU A 75 -1.13 -9.52 15.36
CA LEU A 75 -1.03 -9.73 13.92
C LEU A 75 0.17 -10.60 13.55
N VAL A 76 1.35 -10.28 14.08
CA VAL A 76 2.60 -11.03 13.84
C VAL A 76 2.48 -12.46 14.34
N ALA A 77 1.96 -12.66 15.55
CA ALA A 77 1.72 -13.99 16.11
C ALA A 77 0.75 -14.82 15.22
N THR A 78 -0.33 -14.20 14.75
CA THR A 78 -1.29 -14.86 13.85
C THR A 78 -0.67 -15.19 12.48
N PHE A 79 0.16 -14.32 11.93
CA PHE A 79 0.88 -14.61 10.68
C PHE A 79 1.84 -15.80 10.84
N HIS A 80 2.54 -15.88 11.97
CA HIS A 80 3.37 -17.03 12.30
C HIS A 80 2.54 -18.32 12.35
N LEU A 81 1.40 -18.31 13.05
CA LEU A 81 0.50 -19.47 13.17
C LEU A 81 -0.15 -19.87 11.85
N PHE A 82 -0.40 -18.92 10.95
CA PHE A 82 -0.87 -19.18 9.59
C PHE A 82 0.23 -19.69 8.65
N GLY A 83 1.46 -19.87 9.15
CA GLY A 83 2.57 -20.40 8.37
C GLY A 83 3.02 -19.44 7.28
N ARG A 84 2.99 -18.13 7.55
CA ARG A 84 3.63 -17.15 6.68
C ARG A 84 5.14 -17.42 6.61
N GLU A 85 5.69 -17.34 5.40
CA GLU A 85 7.14 -17.47 5.13
C GLU A 85 7.71 -16.18 4.53
N GLU A 86 6.86 -15.39 3.86
CA GLU A 86 7.24 -14.15 3.22
C GLU A 86 7.63 -13.09 4.26
N SER A 87 8.71 -12.35 4.03
CA SER A 87 9.13 -11.29 4.95
C SER A 87 8.08 -10.17 5.05
N LEU A 88 8.01 -9.48 6.18
CA LEU A 88 7.16 -8.31 6.39
C LEU A 88 8.05 -7.09 6.65
N ASN A 89 7.89 -6.04 5.84
CA ASN A 89 8.58 -4.77 6.06
C ASN A 89 7.74 -3.90 7.00
N ILE A 90 8.33 -3.45 8.11
CA ILE A 90 7.70 -2.59 9.11
C ILE A 90 8.43 -1.25 9.11
N TYR A 91 7.70 -0.20 8.76
CA TYR A 91 8.15 1.19 8.81
C TYR A 91 7.50 1.87 10.01
N ALA A 92 8.26 2.11 11.06
CA ALA A 92 7.72 2.60 12.33
C ALA A 92 8.79 3.37 13.12
N PRO A 93 8.40 4.13 14.17
CA PRO A 93 9.36 4.73 15.07
C PRO A 93 10.27 3.66 15.69
N SER A 94 11.56 3.97 15.79
CA SER A 94 12.63 3.03 16.17
C SER A 94 12.37 2.25 17.47
N ASP A 95 11.70 2.85 18.45
CA ASP A 95 11.37 2.21 19.73
C ASP A 95 10.40 1.02 19.59
N LEU A 96 9.57 0.99 18.55
CA LEU A 96 8.66 -0.14 18.33
C LEU A 96 9.39 -1.44 18.00
N GLN A 97 10.56 -1.37 17.36
CA GLN A 97 11.38 -2.55 17.12
C GLN A 97 11.76 -3.24 18.43
N LYS A 98 12.24 -2.45 19.41
CA LYS A 98 12.66 -2.95 20.72
C LYS A 98 11.51 -3.62 21.46
N LEU A 99 10.30 -3.04 21.38
CA LEU A 99 9.10 -3.61 21.99
C LEU A 99 8.72 -4.96 21.36
N LEU A 100 8.76 -5.05 20.03
CA LEU A 100 8.43 -6.27 19.30
C LEU A 100 9.45 -7.38 19.56
N GLU A 101 10.74 -7.07 19.52
CA GLU A 101 11.82 -7.99 19.86
C GLU A 101 11.71 -8.47 21.33
N HIS A 102 11.41 -7.55 22.26
CA HIS A 102 11.21 -7.89 23.66
C HIS A 102 10.03 -8.87 23.84
N GLN A 103 8.90 -8.61 23.17
CA GLN A 103 7.72 -9.46 23.23
C GLN A 103 8.01 -10.87 22.70
N LEU A 104 8.64 -10.98 21.53
CA LEU A 104 9.00 -12.27 20.92
C LEU A 104 9.96 -13.07 21.80
N ARG A 105 10.96 -12.40 22.40
CA ARG A 105 11.92 -13.01 23.33
C ARG A 105 11.22 -13.56 24.58
N VAL A 106 10.33 -12.79 25.19
CA VAL A 106 9.61 -13.21 26.41
C VAL A 106 8.63 -14.34 26.12
N SER A 107 7.93 -14.31 24.99
CA SER A 107 7.03 -15.39 24.57
C SER A 107 7.75 -16.61 23.98
N LYS A 108 9.09 -16.58 23.89
CA LYS A 108 9.92 -17.64 23.26
C LYS A 108 9.41 -17.99 21.86
N THR A 109 9.11 -16.97 21.07
CA THR A 109 8.54 -17.11 19.74
C THR A 109 9.59 -16.89 18.67
N ASP A 110 9.98 -17.96 17.99
CA ASP A 110 10.81 -17.91 16.79
C ASP A 110 9.89 -17.82 15.56
N LEU A 111 9.90 -16.66 14.89
CA LEU A 111 9.04 -16.43 13.73
C LEU A 111 9.49 -17.29 12.53
N ARG A 112 8.52 -17.67 11.70
CA ARG A 112 8.77 -18.44 10.45
C ARG A 112 9.15 -17.55 9.27
N PHE A 113 9.11 -16.23 9.48
CA PHE A 113 9.36 -15.22 8.47
C PHE A 113 10.12 -14.06 9.10
N ASN A 114 10.83 -13.29 8.28
CA ASN A 114 11.61 -12.15 8.76
C ASN A 114 10.74 -10.90 8.94
N LEU A 115 11.04 -10.15 9.99
CA LEU A 115 10.56 -8.79 10.17
C LEU A 115 11.68 -7.84 9.79
N ASN A 116 11.52 -7.14 8.67
CA ASN A 116 12.48 -6.16 8.21
C ASN A 116 12.04 -4.79 8.76
N PHE A 117 12.73 -4.31 9.79
CA PHE A 117 12.37 -3.05 10.44
C PHE A 117 13.11 -1.87 9.80
N HIS A 118 12.39 -0.78 9.57
CA HIS A 118 12.87 0.44 8.93
C HIS A 118 12.45 1.65 9.79
N PRO A 119 13.35 2.22 10.60
CA PRO A 119 13.04 3.37 11.45
C PRO A 119 12.57 4.58 10.65
N LEU A 120 11.41 5.16 10.99
CA LEU A 120 10.86 6.32 10.27
C LEU A 120 11.72 7.59 10.43
N GLU A 121 12.46 7.69 11.53
CA GLU A 121 13.35 8.80 11.86
C GLU A 121 14.47 8.99 10.84
N ASP A 122 14.81 7.95 10.07
CA ASP A 122 15.87 7.98 9.06
C ASP A 122 15.43 8.69 7.76
N TYR A 123 14.15 8.99 7.60
CA TYR A 123 13.58 9.51 6.37
C TYR A 123 13.10 10.95 6.50
N LYS A 124 13.49 11.80 5.54
CA LYS A 124 13.19 13.24 5.52
C LYS A 124 12.31 13.62 4.34
N SER A 125 11.00 13.39 4.42
CA SER A 125 10.01 13.77 3.38
C SER A 125 10.39 13.35 1.95
N THR A 126 11.16 12.28 1.80
CA THR A 126 11.60 11.73 0.51
C THR A 126 10.79 10.48 0.17
N PRO A 127 10.69 10.11 -1.11
CA PRO A 127 10.19 8.80 -1.50
C PRO A 127 10.94 7.73 -0.70
N LEU A 128 10.18 6.93 0.04
CA LEU A 128 10.69 5.83 0.84
C LEU A 128 11.16 4.71 -0.09
N PHE A 129 10.35 4.40 -1.09
CA PHE A 129 10.72 3.57 -2.22
C PHE A 129 9.82 3.80 -3.43
N VAL A 130 10.35 3.45 -4.60
CA VAL A 130 9.66 3.40 -5.89
C VAL A 130 9.72 1.96 -6.38
N SER A 131 8.58 1.40 -6.79
CA SER A 131 8.50 0.03 -7.31
C SER A 131 7.56 -0.01 -8.51
N GLY A 132 8.13 -0.23 -9.69
CA GLY A 132 7.38 -0.40 -10.94
C GLY A 132 6.44 0.77 -11.23
N ASP A 133 5.16 0.58 -10.90
CA ASP A 133 4.05 1.50 -11.18
C ASP A 133 3.55 2.29 -9.96
N TYR A 134 4.27 2.26 -8.83
CA TYR A 134 3.89 3.06 -7.67
C TYR A 134 5.08 3.59 -6.85
N GLU A 135 4.79 4.61 -6.06
CA GLU A 135 5.70 5.31 -5.18
C GLU A 135 5.07 5.46 -3.79
N VAL A 136 5.85 5.20 -2.74
CA VAL A 136 5.46 5.46 -1.35
C VAL A 136 6.35 6.55 -0.78
N THR A 137 5.74 7.58 -0.21
CA THR A 137 6.41 8.68 0.47
C THR A 137 5.90 8.76 1.90
N ILE A 138 6.79 9.05 2.84
CA ILE A 138 6.43 9.39 4.21
C ILE A 138 6.81 10.84 4.49
N PHE A 139 6.02 11.53 5.31
CA PHE A 139 6.23 12.94 5.61
C PHE A 139 5.87 13.22 7.07
N PRO A 140 6.54 14.17 7.74
CA PRO A 140 6.28 14.47 9.15
C PRO A 140 4.91 15.13 9.33
N LEU A 141 4.29 14.84 10.47
CA LEU A 141 3.05 15.45 10.94
C LEU A 141 3.27 16.16 12.28
N TYR A 142 2.29 16.96 12.69
CA TYR A 142 2.38 17.81 13.88
C TYR A 142 1.51 17.26 14.99
N HIS A 143 2.11 16.43 15.85
CA HIS A 143 1.47 15.82 17.01
C HIS A 143 2.38 15.91 18.23
N ARG A 144 1.88 15.50 19.40
CA ARG A 144 2.62 15.55 20.67
C ARG A 144 3.83 14.60 20.75
N MET A 145 4.00 13.72 19.78
CA MET A 145 5.13 12.81 19.63
C MET A 145 5.51 12.69 18.15
N PRO A 146 6.72 12.19 17.81
CA PRO A 146 7.12 11.96 16.43
C PRO A 146 6.04 11.17 15.68
N THR A 147 5.54 11.75 14.59
CA THR A 147 4.37 11.25 13.85
C THR A 147 4.56 11.49 12.36
N TRP A 148 4.14 10.52 11.54
CA TRP A 148 4.31 10.56 10.09
C TRP A 148 3.01 10.24 9.35
N GLY A 149 2.80 10.93 8.24
CA GLY A 149 1.80 10.59 7.24
C GLY A 149 2.40 9.71 6.14
N VAL A 150 1.53 9.03 5.40
CA VAL A 150 1.90 8.13 4.31
C VAL A 150 1.17 8.55 3.04
N LYS A 151 1.92 8.76 1.95
CA LYS A 151 1.38 9.02 0.62
C LYS A 151 1.75 7.86 -0.30
N ILE A 152 0.73 7.24 -0.90
CA ILE A 152 0.90 6.18 -1.89
C ILE A 152 0.35 6.67 -3.23
N ARG A 153 1.21 6.73 -4.24
CA ARG A 153 0.89 7.17 -5.60
C ARG A 153 1.05 5.99 -6.55
N LYS A 154 -0.03 5.63 -7.26
CA LYS A 154 0.01 4.71 -8.40
C LYS A 154 0.07 5.51 -9.69
N GLN A 155 1.10 5.28 -10.48
CA GLN A 155 1.28 5.84 -11.80
C GLN A 155 0.62 4.93 -12.84
N ASP A 156 -0.12 5.50 -13.78
CA ASP A 156 -0.58 4.75 -14.96
C ASP A 156 0.42 4.98 -16.09
N ASN A 157 1.21 3.96 -16.40
CA ASN A 157 2.29 4.05 -17.37
C ASN A 157 1.92 3.43 -18.72
N GLU A 158 0.72 2.83 -18.86
CA GLU A 158 0.29 2.18 -20.10
C GLU A 158 -0.67 3.03 -20.91
N LEU A 159 -0.35 3.21 -22.19
CA LEU A 159 -1.29 3.78 -23.15
C LEU A 159 -2.54 2.91 -23.25
N ARG A 160 -3.65 3.55 -23.59
CA ARG A 160 -4.92 2.86 -23.78
C ARG A 160 -5.20 2.78 -25.26
N VAL A 161 -5.42 1.59 -25.78
CA VAL A 161 -5.83 1.42 -27.17
C VAL A 161 -7.25 1.99 -27.34
N ASP A 162 -7.46 2.76 -28.40
CA ASP A 162 -8.76 3.34 -28.74
C ASP A 162 -9.75 2.21 -29.06
N LYS A 163 -10.96 2.30 -28.48
CA LYS A 163 -12.02 1.32 -28.67
C LYS A 163 -12.54 1.33 -30.11
N ASP A 164 -12.57 2.49 -30.75
CA ASP A 164 -13.07 2.61 -32.12
C ASP A 164 -12.09 1.95 -33.09
N PHE A 165 -10.78 2.14 -32.87
CA PHE A 165 -9.74 1.39 -33.58
C PHE A 165 -9.87 -0.12 -33.39
N VAL A 166 -10.07 -0.60 -32.15
CA VAL A 166 -10.24 -2.04 -31.88
C VAL A 166 -11.49 -2.59 -32.57
N ALA A 167 -12.61 -1.86 -32.53
CA ALA A 167 -13.86 -2.28 -33.18
C ALA A 167 -13.71 -2.34 -34.71
N GLN A 168 -12.92 -1.44 -35.30
CA GLN A 168 -12.72 -1.37 -36.74
C GLN A 168 -11.72 -2.40 -37.27
N TYR A 169 -10.60 -2.61 -36.57
CA TYR A 169 -9.47 -3.39 -37.09
C TYR A 169 -9.25 -4.74 -36.41
N SER A 170 -9.96 -5.02 -35.31
CA SER A 170 -9.86 -6.29 -34.56
C SER A 170 -8.40 -6.79 -34.37
N PRO A 171 -7.48 -5.96 -33.87
CA PRO A 171 -6.08 -6.33 -33.71
C PRO A 171 -5.93 -7.54 -32.76
N SER A 172 -4.92 -8.37 -33.02
CA SER A 172 -4.58 -9.49 -32.14
C SER A 172 -4.11 -9.00 -30.77
N ILE A 173 -4.09 -9.90 -29.78
CA ILE A 173 -3.62 -9.60 -28.42
C ILE A 173 -2.17 -9.09 -28.45
N ASP A 174 -1.29 -9.69 -29.26
CA ASP A 174 0.10 -9.29 -29.38
C ASP A 174 0.26 -7.90 -30.00
N GLN A 175 -0.60 -7.57 -30.98
CA GLN A 175 -0.66 -6.24 -31.57
C GLN A 175 -1.12 -5.21 -30.53
N ILE A 176 -2.16 -5.51 -29.74
CA ILE A 176 -2.61 -4.64 -28.65
C ILE A 176 -1.48 -4.39 -27.64
N ILE A 177 -0.76 -5.45 -27.22
CA ILE A 177 0.38 -5.33 -26.29
C ILE A 177 1.48 -4.44 -26.90
N SER A 178 1.78 -4.61 -28.18
CA SER A 178 2.81 -3.83 -28.87
C SER A 178 2.41 -2.36 -29.01
N ILE A 179 1.15 -2.09 -29.38
CA ILE A 179 0.58 -0.73 -29.47
C ILE A 179 0.64 -0.05 -28.10
N LYS A 180 0.29 -0.74 -27.02
CA LYS A 180 0.41 -0.18 -25.66
C LYS A 180 1.84 0.20 -25.28
N LYS A 181 2.85 -0.45 -25.87
CA LYS A 181 4.28 -0.16 -25.70
C LYS A 181 4.81 0.91 -26.67
N GLY A 182 3.94 1.50 -27.48
CA GLY A 182 4.28 2.60 -28.40
C GLY A 182 4.44 2.18 -29.86
N ALA A 183 4.14 0.94 -30.24
CA ALA A 183 4.23 0.52 -31.63
C ALA A 183 3.09 1.08 -32.49
N ASP A 184 3.39 1.35 -33.76
CA ASP A 184 2.39 1.61 -34.79
C ASP A 184 1.69 0.31 -35.22
N TYR A 185 0.54 0.44 -35.90
CA TYR A 185 -0.21 -0.69 -36.44
C TYR A 185 -0.22 -0.66 -37.95
N MET A 186 0.09 -1.79 -38.59
CA MET A 186 -0.04 -1.94 -40.05
C MET A 186 -1.27 -2.79 -40.37
N THR A 187 -2.17 -2.24 -41.18
CA THR A 187 -3.36 -2.95 -41.66
C THR A 187 -2.98 -4.03 -42.68
N GLU A 188 -3.89 -4.95 -42.96
CA GLU A 188 -3.72 -5.96 -44.02
C GLU A 188 -3.52 -5.35 -45.41
N SER A 189 -4.06 -4.14 -45.64
CA SER A 189 -3.86 -3.37 -46.87
C SER A 189 -2.51 -2.63 -46.95
N GLY A 190 -1.65 -2.77 -45.94
CA GLY A 190 -0.35 -2.10 -45.86
C GLY A 190 -0.39 -0.65 -45.39
N LYS A 191 -1.56 -0.13 -44.98
CA LYS A 191 -1.66 1.21 -44.40
C LYS A 191 -1.11 1.18 -42.97
N VAL A 192 -0.24 2.13 -42.63
CA VAL A 192 0.26 2.33 -41.27
C VAL A 192 -0.62 3.34 -40.55
N LEU A 193 -1.06 2.97 -39.35
CA LEU A 193 -1.73 3.85 -38.38
C LEU A 193 -0.75 4.10 -37.24
N THR A 194 -0.47 5.37 -36.98
CA THR A 194 0.50 5.73 -35.95
C THR A 194 -0.06 5.45 -34.56
N ASN A 195 0.82 5.15 -33.62
CA ASN A 195 0.47 4.86 -32.23
C ASN A 195 -0.43 5.95 -31.62
N LYS A 196 -0.13 7.22 -31.92
CA LYS A 196 -0.87 8.38 -31.42
C LYS A 196 -2.30 8.47 -31.96
N GLU A 197 -2.55 7.97 -33.17
CA GLU A 197 -3.88 7.95 -33.79
C GLU A 197 -4.77 6.84 -33.21
N ILE A 198 -4.16 5.77 -32.70
CA ILE A 198 -4.86 4.56 -32.25
C ILE A 198 -4.81 4.36 -30.73
N THR A 199 -4.30 5.35 -30.00
CA THR A 199 -4.23 5.33 -28.54
C THR A 199 -4.79 6.60 -27.91
N LEU A 200 -5.25 6.43 -26.67
CA LEU A 200 -5.67 7.47 -25.76
C LEU A 200 -4.55 7.67 -24.71
N PRO A 201 -4.41 8.89 -24.16
CA PRO A 201 -3.43 9.16 -23.12
C PRO A 201 -3.63 8.26 -21.89
N VAL A 202 -2.52 8.07 -21.15
CA VAL A 202 -2.51 7.39 -19.85
C VAL A 202 -3.52 8.04 -18.90
N ARG A 203 -4.09 7.27 -17.97
CA ARG A 203 -4.97 7.86 -16.96
C ARG A 203 -4.16 8.71 -15.99
N SER A 204 -4.86 9.64 -15.33
CA SER A 204 -4.28 10.32 -14.18
C SER A 204 -3.94 9.31 -13.09
N ASP A 205 -2.84 9.58 -12.39
CA ASP A 205 -2.41 8.82 -11.23
C ASP A 205 -3.50 8.69 -10.17
N LYS A 206 -3.44 7.60 -9.42
CA LYS A 206 -4.26 7.43 -8.21
C LYS A 206 -3.40 7.70 -7.00
N ILE A 207 -3.84 8.62 -6.16
CA ILE A 207 -3.10 9.03 -4.97
C ILE A 207 -3.98 8.78 -3.75
N TYR A 208 -3.41 8.15 -2.73
CA TYR A 208 -4.00 8.05 -1.41
C TYR A 208 -3.01 8.64 -0.40
N VAL A 209 -3.52 9.52 0.46
CA VAL A 209 -2.75 10.16 1.53
C VAL A 209 -3.44 9.82 2.84
N TYR A 210 -2.67 9.26 3.76
CA TYR A 210 -3.05 9.05 5.14
C TYR A 210 -2.35 10.09 6.02
N CYS A 211 -3.12 11.06 6.50
CA CYS A 211 -2.72 11.94 7.58
C CYS A 211 -3.30 11.37 8.87
N SER A 212 -2.44 10.85 9.75
CA SER A 212 -2.84 10.36 11.08
C SER A 212 -3.18 11.53 12.00
N ASP A 213 -3.18 11.29 13.31
CA ASP A 213 -3.23 12.32 14.33
C ASP A 213 -2.27 13.47 14.03
N THR A 214 -2.83 14.65 13.80
CA THR A 214 -2.09 15.89 13.57
C THR A 214 -2.99 17.08 13.86
N VAL A 215 -2.42 18.19 14.28
CA VAL A 215 -3.10 19.48 14.20
C VAL A 215 -3.21 19.95 12.75
N PHE A 216 -4.16 20.83 12.47
CA PHE A 216 -4.26 21.48 11.17
C PHE A 216 -2.96 22.21 10.81
N ASN A 217 -2.47 22.00 9.60
CA ASN A 217 -1.31 22.69 9.06
C ASN A 217 -1.42 22.79 7.53
N GLU A 218 -1.36 24.00 6.98
CA GLU A 218 -1.46 24.25 5.53
C GLU A 218 -0.34 23.59 4.72
N HIS A 219 0.83 23.36 5.31
CA HIS A 219 1.96 22.72 4.62
C HIS A 219 1.80 21.20 4.45
N VAL A 220 0.81 20.60 5.09
CA VAL A 220 0.50 19.16 5.02
C VAL A 220 -0.59 18.86 3.97
N ILE A 221 -1.35 19.89 3.55
CA ILE A 221 -2.50 19.79 2.63
C ILE A 221 -2.05 19.85 1.17
#